data_AF-A0A3A9A1N1-F1
#
_entry.id   AF-A0A3A9A1N1-F1
#
_cell.length_a   1.000
_cell.length_b   1.000
_cell.length_c   1.000
_cell.angle_alpha   90.00
_cell.angle_beta   90.00
_cell.angle_gamma   90.00
#
_symmetry.space_group_name_H-M   'P 1'
#
loop_
_entity.id
_entity.type
_entity.pdbx_description
1 polymer ?
#
loop_
_entity_poly.entity_id
_entity_poly.type
_entity_poly.pdbx_seq_one_letter_code
_entity_poly.pdbx_strand_id
1 'polypeptide(L)'
;MHKFMRAIGFSKLTDRREEQRLITDIIMNATQRSYTSNSKETILAEFCEDFAQDIGIAVCGEFDAEEKFTYDYFYPYLRGTGVSSYEDVSVERHADKESYAGVCDDIKVGVSLIFYLQNIVPYVKAHTTDMLPVTGTTLTLSGLSISGNILLPIGKDESDRRRIQKESMSRNQLIAAARKGDEDAIESLTLEDMDIYSTISKKILTEDVFSLVDTYFMPYGVECDQYSIMGEILDISLRRNRITREEIYVLHLCCNDLEFDVCINKEDLYGEPQIGRRFKGVIWMQGYINYPM
;
A
#
# COMPACT_ATOMS: atom_id res chain seq x y z
N MET A 1 3.35 9.19 -18.29
CA MET A 1 2.95 7.80 -18.01
C MET A 1 3.43 7.32 -16.66
N HIS A 2 2.48 6.99 -15.79
CA HIS A 2 2.78 6.46 -14.47
C HIS A 2 3.34 5.03 -14.58
N LYS A 3 4.48 4.75 -13.93
CA LYS A 3 5.23 3.48 -14.04
C LYS A 3 4.39 2.25 -13.71
N PHE A 4 3.46 2.39 -12.76
CA PHE A 4 2.63 1.30 -12.24
C PHE A 4 1.34 1.03 -13.03
N MET A 5 1.09 1.72 -14.15
CA MET A 5 -0.06 1.42 -15.04
C MET A 5 -0.06 -0.03 -15.53
N ARG A 6 1.13 -0.59 -15.74
CA ARG A 6 1.30 -1.98 -16.13
C ARG A 6 0.73 -2.96 -15.10
N ALA A 7 0.87 -2.66 -13.81
CA ALA A 7 0.38 -3.50 -12.71
C ALA A 7 -1.14 -3.71 -12.74
N ILE A 8 -1.87 -2.70 -13.22
CA ILE A 8 -3.35 -2.72 -13.34
C ILE A 8 -3.82 -3.11 -14.75
N GLY A 9 -2.96 -3.78 -15.52
CA GLY A 9 -3.31 -4.33 -16.82
C GLY A 9 -3.25 -3.33 -17.98
N PHE A 10 -2.50 -2.23 -17.89
CA PHE A 10 -2.20 -1.36 -19.03
C PHE A 10 -0.74 -1.53 -19.48
N SER A 11 -0.28 -2.77 -19.62
CA SER A 11 1.13 -3.09 -19.90
C SER A 11 1.60 -2.64 -21.28
N LYS A 12 0.66 -2.53 -22.23
CA LYS A 12 0.88 -2.14 -23.63
C LYS A 12 0.56 -0.67 -23.90
N LEU A 13 -0.01 0.05 -22.92
CA LEU A 13 -0.26 1.49 -23.05
C LEU A 13 1.09 2.19 -23.10
N THR A 14 1.45 2.72 -24.26
CA THR A 14 2.73 3.41 -24.50
C THR A 14 2.56 4.68 -25.31
N ASP A 15 1.45 4.82 -26.04
CA ASP A 15 1.13 6.02 -26.80
C ASP A 15 0.50 7.08 -25.88
N ARG A 16 1.11 8.27 -25.87
CA ARG A 16 0.63 9.43 -25.12
C ARG A 16 -0.76 9.86 -25.55
N ARG A 17 -1.15 9.64 -26.81
CA ARG A 17 -2.50 9.98 -27.29
C ARG A 17 -3.55 9.04 -26.71
N GLU A 18 -3.25 7.76 -26.59
CA GLU A 18 -4.13 6.79 -25.94
C GLU A 18 -4.29 7.08 -24.44
N GLU A 19 -3.18 7.45 -23.76
CA GLU A 19 -3.19 7.90 -22.37
C GLU A 19 -4.10 9.13 -22.19
N GLN A 20 -3.98 10.15 -23.04
CA GLN A 20 -4.83 11.34 -22.98
C GLN A 20 -6.31 11.03 -23.23
N ARG A 21 -6.62 10.10 -24.15
CA ARG A 21 -8.00 9.65 -24.38
C ARG A 21 -8.56 8.94 -23.15
N LEU A 22 -7.77 8.08 -22.51
CA LEU A 22 -8.16 7.38 -21.29
C LEU A 22 -8.45 8.36 -20.16
N ILE A 23 -7.56 9.34 -19.92
CA ILE A 23 -7.77 10.38 -18.91
C ILE A 23 -9.04 11.19 -19.20
N THR A 24 -9.24 11.58 -20.46
CA THR A 24 -10.44 12.34 -20.88
C THR A 24 -11.72 11.52 -20.64
N ASP A 25 -11.69 10.23 -20.97
CA ASP A 25 -12.82 9.32 -20.74
C ASP A 25 -13.14 9.19 -19.24
N ILE A 26 -12.13 9.08 -18.38
CA ILE A 26 -12.31 9.04 -16.92
C ILE A 26 -12.96 10.34 -16.44
N ILE A 27 -12.46 11.51 -16.85
CA ILE A 27 -13.04 12.81 -16.44
C ILE A 27 -14.52 12.90 -16.84
N MET A 28 -14.88 12.40 -18.03
CA MET A 28 -16.26 12.48 -18.54
C MET A 28 -17.19 11.44 -17.93
N ASN A 29 -16.70 10.21 -17.70
CA ASN A 29 -17.52 9.03 -17.44
C ASN A 29 -17.25 8.35 -16.09
N ALA A 30 -16.39 8.90 -15.23
CA ALA A 30 -16.03 8.31 -13.94
C ALA A 30 -17.27 7.97 -13.09
N THR A 31 -17.25 6.75 -12.57
CA THR A 31 -18.24 6.18 -11.65
C THR A 31 -18.21 6.83 -10.27
N GLN A 32 -17.03 7.29 -9.83
CA GLN A 32 -16.88 7.99 -8.56
C GLN A 32 -16.25 9.36 -8.77
N ARG A 33 -16.86 10.37 -8.14
CA ARG A 33 -16.43 11.76 -8.23
C ARG A 33 -16.47 12.37 -6.84
N SER A 34 -15.35 12.95 -6.44
CA SER A 34 -15.18 13.56 -5.12
C SER A 34 -14.74 15.01 -5.30
N TYR A 35 -15.34 15.92 -4.54
CA TYR A 35 -15.07 17.35 -4.62
C TYR A 35 -14.87 17.94 -3.22
N THR A 36 -13.92 18.86 -3.06
CA THR A 36 -13.78 19.66 -1.84
C THR A 36 -13.19 21.03 -2.16
N SER A 37 -13.58 22.04 -1.38
CA SER A 37 -13.01 23.38 -1.49
C SER A 37 -11.59 23.36 -0.91
N ASN A 38 -10.59 23.67 -1.73
CA ASN A 38 -9.18 23.76 -1.33
C ASN A 38 -8.83 25.21 -0.93
N SER A 39 -9.47 26.19 -1.57
CA SER A 39 -9.32 27.62 -1.30
C SER A 39 -10.65 28.38 -1.48
N LYS A 40 -10.64 29.72 -1.36
CA LYS A 40 -11.85 30.55 -1.58
C LYS A 40 -12.36 30.50 -3.03
N GLU A 41 -11.52 30.13 -3.99
CA GLU A 41 -11.85 30.22 -5.44
C GLU A 41 -11.54 28.94 -6.22
N THR A 42 -10.92 27.91 -5.61
CA THR A 42 -10.60 26.64 -6.27
C THR A 42 -11.24 25.45 -5.58
N ILE A 43 -11.75 24.52 -6.39
CA ILE A 43 -12.37 23.26 -5.94
C ILE A 43 -11.49 22.11 -6.43
N LEU A 44 -10.92 21.36 -5.49
CA LEU A 44 -10.21 20.12 -5.78
C LEU A 44 -11.22 19.05 -6.18
N ALA A 45 -10.93 18.34 -7.27
CA ALA A 45 -11.74 17.25 -7.78
C ALA A 45 -10.92 15.99 -8.04
N GLU A 46 -11.50 14.86 -7.71
CA GLU A 46 -10.96 13.53 -8.00
C GLU A 46 -12.01 12.70 -8.75
N PHE A 47 -11.61 12.14 -9.89
CA PHE A 47 -12.42 11.27 -10.73
C PHE A 47 -11.80 9.87 -10.74
N CYS A 48 -12.52 8.89 -10.20
CA CYS A 48 -12.07 7.51 -10.09
C CYS A 48 -12.91 6.60 -10.99
N GLU A 49 -12.23 5.77 -11.79
CA GLU A 49 -12.87 4.76 -12.64
C GLU A 49 -12.19 3.41 -12.48
N ASP A 50 -13.00 2.39 -12.19
CA ASP A 50 -12.55 1.01 -12.04
C ASP A 50 -12.50 0.30 -13.41
N PHE A 51 -11.35 -0.30 -13.73
CA PHE A 51 -11.14 -1.11 -14.93
C PHE A 51 -11.16 -2.60 -14.65
N ALA A 52 -11.04 -2.99 -13.38
CA ALA A 52 -11.40 -4.30 -12.85
C ALA A 52 -11.95 -4.11 -11.44
N GLN A 53 -12.44 -5.19 -10.81
CA GLN A 53 -12.93 -5.09 -9.43
C GLN A 53 -11.83 -4.53 -8.51
N ASP A 54 -12.13 -3.41 -7.83
CA ASP A 54 -11.28 -2.69 -6.88
C ASP A 54 -9.96 -2.14 -7.46
N ILE A 55 -9.82 -2.14 -8.78
CA ILE A 55 -8.61 -1.70 -9.50
C ILE A 55 -9.00 -0.65 -10.53
N GLY A 56 -8.37 0.52 -10.46
CA GLY A 56 -8.76 1.65 -11.28
C GLY A 56 -7.69 2.71 -11.46
N ILE A 57 -8.12 3.85 -12.01
CA ILE A 57 -7.30 5.05 -12.18
C ILE A 57 -8.05 6.22 -11.57
N ALA A 58 -7.34 6.99 -10.75
CA ALA A 58 -7.80 8.25 -10.21
C ALA A 58 -7.17 9.40 -11.00
N VAL A 59 -7.98 10.37 -11.38
CA VAL A 59 -7.58 11.60 -12.07
C VAL A 59 -7.89 12.77 -11.16
N CYS A 60 -6.86 13.53 -10.80
CA CYS A 60 -6.93 14.67 -9.89
C CYS A 60 -6.72 15.98 -10.66
N GLY A 61 -7.43 17.01 -10.22
CA GLY A 61 -7.28 18.36 -10.74
C GLY A 61 -8.13 19.35 -9.98
N GLU A 62 -8.18 20.59 -10.46
CA GLU A 62 -8.95 21.65 -9.85
C GLU A 62 -9.93 22.29 -10.84
N PHE A 63 -11.06 22.77 -10.31
CA PHE A 63 -11.94 23.70 -11.00
C PHE A 63 -11.60 25.13 -10.61
N ASP A 64 -11.49 25.99 -11.61
CA ASP A 64 -11.36 27.43 -11.43
C ASP A 64 -12.72 28.11 -11.21
N ALA A 65 -12.70 29.43 -11.01
CA ALA A 65 -13.90 30.25 -10.82
C ALA A 65 -14.85 30.28 -12.04
N GLU A 66 -14.39 29.85 -13.23
CA GLU A 66 -15.19 29.73 -14.45
C GLU A 66 -15.74 28.31 -14.65
N GLU A 67 -15.67 27.45 -13.64
CA GLU A 67 -16.07 26.03 -13.67
C GLU A 67 -15.30 25.21 -14.71
N LYS A 68 -14.10 25.65 -15.09
CA LYS A 68 -13.24 24.92 -16.02
C LYS A 68 -12.31 23.98 -15.25
N PHE A 69 -12.40 22.69 -15.58
CA PHE A 69 -11.53 21.68 -15.00
C PHE A 69 -10.12 21.74 -15.62
N THR A 70 -9.11 21.84 -14.76
CA THR A 70 -7.70 21.70 -15.13
C THR A 70 -7.16 20.41 -14.50
N TYR A 71 -6.67 19.51 -15.37
CA TYR A 71 -6.04 18.27 -14.97
C TYR A 71 -4.61 18.51 -14.47
N ASP A 72 -4.27 17.94 -13.30
CA ASP A 72 -2.93 18.05 -12.71
C ASP A 72 -2.15 16.73 -12.82
N TYR A 73 -2.70 15.66 -12.28
CA TYR A 73 -2.06 14.34 -12.28
C TYR A 73 -3.08 13.20 -12.24
N PHE A 74 -2.63 11.99 -12.56
CA PHE A 74 -3.40 10.76 -12.37
C PHE A 74 -2.51 9.68 -11.77
N TYR A 75 -3.13 8.70 -11.13
CA TYR A 75 -2.43 7.53 -10.60
C TYR A 75 -3.30 6.26 -10.70
N PRO A 76 -2.69 5.08 -10.94
CA PRO A 76 -3.38 3.81 -10.81
C PRO A 76 -3.57 3.47 -9.33
N TYR A 77 -4.66 2.78 -8.99
CA TYR A 77 -4.91 2.33 -7.62
C TYR A 77 -5.38 0.88 -7.57
N LEU A 78 -5.10 0.26 -6.42
CA LEU A 78 -5.80 -0.92 -5.90
C LEU A 78 -6.45 -0.53 -4.58
N ARG A 79 -7.76 -0.74 -4.44
CA ARG A 79 -8.44 -0.64 -3.15
C ARG A 79 -8.24 -1.95 -2.41
N GLY A 80 -7.45 -1.89 -1.34
CA GLY A 80 -7.20 -3.04 -0.49
C GLY A 80 -8.45 -3.47 0.27
N THR A 81 -8.41 -4.69 0.79
CA THR A 81 -9.45 -5.28 1.61
C THR A 81 -9.01 -5.32 3.09
N GLY A 82 -9.98 -5.18 3.99
CA GLY A 82 -9.74 -5.24 5.43
C GLY A 82 -9.02 -4.01 6.00
N VAL A 83 -8.61 -4.12 7.26
CA VAL A 83 -7.85 -3.10 7.98
C VAL A 83 -6.45 -3.62 8.21
N SER A 84 -5.45 -2.96 7.61
CA SER A 84 -4.05 -3.31 7.76
C SER A 84 -3.48 -2.80 9.09
N SER A 85 -3.88 -1.59 9.48
CA SER A 85 -3.40 -0.93 10.69
C SER A 85 -4.48 -0.10 11.40
N TYR A 86 -4.34 0.00 12.72
CA TYR A 86 -5.15 0.85 13.60
C TYR A 86 -4.31 1.99 14.19
N GLU A 87 -3.09 2.18 13.68
CA GLU A 87 -2.21 3.26 14.10
C GLU A 87 -2.67 4.62 13.60
N ASP A 88 -2.26 5.65 14.33
CA ASP A 88 -2.46 7.03 13.90
C ASP A 88 -1.64 7.30 12.63
N VAL A 89 -2.29 7.96 11.67
CA VAL A 89 -1.69 8.33 10.39
C VAL A 89 -1.48 9.84 10.38
N SER A 90 -0.24 10.27 10.14
CA SER A 90 0.05 11.65 9.76
C SER A 90 0.05 11.77 8.24
N VAL A 91 -0.37 12.91 7.72
CA VAL A 91 -0.42 13.14 6.26
C VAL A 91 0.38 14.39 5.94
N GLU A 92 1.36 14.22 5.04
CA GLU A 92 2.24 15.28 4.57
C GLU A 92 2.02 15.54 3.08
N ARG A 93 2.10 16.80 2.68
CA ARG A 93 2.04 17.17 1.26
C ARG A 93 3.43 17.09 0.65
N HIS A 94 3.56 16.44 -0.50
CA HIS A 94 4.82 16.46 -1.24
C HIS A 94 5.19 17.90 -1.65
N ALA A 95 6.45 18.29 -1.46
CA ALA A 95 6.88 19.67 -1.74
C ALA A 95 6.74 20.06 -3.22
N ASP A 96 6.92 19.10 -4.13
CA ASP A 96 6.97 19.34 -5.58
C ASP A 96 5.68 18.95 -6.33
N LYS A 97 4.68 18.36 -5.65
CA LYS A 97 3.44 17.87 -6.27
C LYS A 97 2.23 18.13 -5.38
N GLU A 98 1.07 18.34 -5.98
CA GLU A 98 -0.28 18.34 -5.36
C GLU A 98 -0.72 16.94 -4.85
N SER A 99 0.23 16.10 -4.44
CA SER A 99 0.00 14.74 -3.96
C SER A 99 0.38 14.63 -2.48
N TYR A 100 -0.25 13.70 -1.78
CA TYR A 100 -0.10 13.53 -0.34
C TYR A 100 0.49 12.16 0.00
N ALA A 101 1.37 12.12 0.97
CA ALA A 101 1.87 10.89 1.57
C ALA A 101 1.28 10.73 2.97
N GLY A 102 0.83 9.52 3.29
CA GLY A 102 0.55 9.13 4.65
C GLY A 102 1.80 8.53 5.27
N VAL A 103 2.06 8.87 6.54
CA VAL A 103 3.08 8.24 7.37
C VAL A 103 2.38 7.56 8.54
N CYS A 104 2.72 6.30 8.75
CA CYS A 104 2.12 5.44 9.77
C CYS A 104 3.25 4.70 10.50
N ASP A 105 3.37 4.92 11.81
CA ASP A 105 4.34 4.23 12.65
C ASP A 105 3.79 2.86 13.09
N ASP A 106 3.79 1.89 12.18
CA ASP A 106 3.31 0.54 12.49
C ASP A 106 4.39 -0.34 13.13
N ILE A 107 4.19 -0.63 14.40
CA ILE A 107 5.13 -1.39 15.23
C ILE A 107 5.27 -2.85 14.74
N LYS A 108 4.30 -3.40 14.01
CA LYS A 108 4.40 -4.76 13.45
C LYS A 108 5.58 -4.90 12.51
N VAL A 109 5.82 -3.87 11.69
CA VAL A 109 6.91 -3.83 10.71
C VAL A 109 8.20 -3.30 11.33
N GLY A 110 8.11 -2.58 12.45
CA GLY A 110 9.27 -2.01 13.16
C GLY A 110 9.91 -0.81 12.44
N VAL A 111 9.21 -0.22 11.46
CA VAL A 111 9.63 0.96 10.69
C VAL A 111 8.43 1.86 10.41
N SER A 112 8.67 3.17 10.28
CA SER A 112 7.67 4.12 9.78
C SER A 112 7.33 3.80 8.33
N LEU A 113 6.07 3.49 8.07
CA LEU A 113 5.54 3.22 6.73
C LEU A 113 5.11 4.53 6.09
N ILE A 114 5.61 4.79 4.89
CA ILE A 114 5.24 5.93 4.05
C ILE A 114 4.50 5.36 2.86
N PHE A 115 3.31 5.89 2.56
CA PHE A 115 2.49 5.40 1.46
C PHE A 115 1.82 6.54 0.71
N TYR A 116 1.48 6.28 -0.54
CA TYR A 116 0.71 7.21 -1.36
C TYR A 116 -0.75 7.23 -0.89
N LEU A 117 -1.26 8.40 -0.49
CA LEU A 117 -2.63 8.55 -0.02
C LEU A 117 -3.62 8.53 -1.20
N GLN A 118 -4.57 7.61 -1.19
CA GLN A 118 -5.60 7.52 -2.24
C GLN A 118 -6.74 8.53 -2.01
N ASN A 119 -7.35 8.55 -0.82
CA ASN A 119 -8.55 9.35 -0.57
C ASN A 119 -8.25 10.76 -0.03
N ILE A 120 -7.64 11.59 -0.89
CA ILE A 120 -7.21 12.95 -0.55
C ILE A 120 -8.42 13.86 -0.23
N VAL A 121 -9.52 13.73 -0.96
CA VAL A 121 -10.68 14.62 -0.82
C VAL A 121 -11.29 14.59 0.60
N PRO A 122 -11.58 13.41 1.20
CA PRO A 122 -11.97 13.33 2.61
C PRO A 122 -10.97 13.97 3.57
N TYR A 123 -9.66 13.77 3.35
CA TYR A 123 -8.61 14.35 4.19
C TYR A 123 -8.61 15.88 4.14
N VAL A 124 -8.59 16.45 2.93
CA VAL A 124 -8.61 17.92 2.74
C VAL A 124 -9.87 18.51 3.34
N LYS A 125 -11.03 17.86 3.14
CA LYS A 125 -12.28 18.30 3.76
C LYS A 125 -12.20 18.33 5.30
N ALA A 126 -11.63 17.29 5.93
CA ALA A 126 -11.44 17.26 7.37
C ALA A 126 -10.45 18.34 7.84
N HIS A 127 -9.39 18.59 7.06
CA HIS A 127 -8.41 19.65 7.33
C HIS A 127 -9.03 21.05 7.25
N THR A 128 -9.77 21.37 6.18
CA THR A 128 -10.43 22.68 6.01
C THR A 128 -11.53 22.93 7.04
N THR A 129 -12.11 21.87 7.61
CA THR A 129 -13.18 21.98 8.63
C THR A 129 -12.63 21.91 10.07
N ASP A 130 -11.31 21.98 10.27
CA ASP A 130 -10.64 21.87 11.58
C ASP A 130 -11.05 20.61 12.37
N MET A 131 -11.32 19.49 11.68
CA MET A 131 -11.71 18.21 12.27
C MET A 131 -10.53 17.25 12.51
N LEU A 132 -9.30 17.69 12.24
CA LEU A 132 -8.08 16.92 12.49
C LEU A 132 -7.49 17.21 13.89
N PRO A 133 -6.93 16.21 14.59
CA PRO A 133 -6.85 14.80 14.20
C PRO A 133 -8.20 14.07 14.40
N VAL A 134 -8.57 13.22 13.44
CA VAL A 134 -9.76 12.36 13.58
C VAL A 134 -9.36 11.13 14.39
N THR A 135 -9.96 10.94 15.57
CA THR A 135 -9.67 9.80 16.43
C THR A 135 -10.37 8.54 15.92
N GLY A 136 -9.70 7.38 16.01
CA GLY A 136 -10.28 6.10 15.59
C GLY A 136 -10.29 5.86 14.08
N THR A 137 -9.45 6.58 13.33
CA THR A 137 -9.16 6.23 11.94
C THR A 137 -8.48 4.88 11.86
N THR A 138 -8.75 4.12 10.80
CA THR A 138 -7.97 2.93 10.48
C THR A 138 -7.37 3.05 9.09
N LEU A 139 -6.39 2.21 8.79
CA LEU A 139 -5.66 2.26 7.53
C LEU A 139 -5.84 0.94 6.77
N THR A 140 -6.21 1.05 5.51
CA THR A 140 -6.19 -0.06 4.55
C THR A 140 -5.04 0.17 3.58
N LEU A 141 -4.05 -0.73 3.61
CA LEU A 141 -2.87 -0.66 2.76
C LEU A 141 -3.06 -1.52 1.52
N SER A 142 -2.42 -1.10 0.43
CA SER A 142 -2.32 -1.88 -0.80
C SER A 142 -1.02 -1.57 -1.54
N GLY A 143 -0.59 -2.49 -2.40
CA GLY A 143 0.64 -2.34 -3.17
C GLY A 143 0.42 -2.58 -4.66
N LEU A 144 1.07 -1.80 -5.51
CA LEU A 144 1.18 -2.09 -6.95
C LEU A 144 2.59 -2.60 -7.25
N SER A 145 2.70 -3.75 -7.90
CA SER A 145 3.99 -4.32 -8.32
C SER A 145 4.06 -4.50 -9.83
N ILE A 146 5.25 -4.25 -10.38
CA ILE A 146 5.56 -4.41 -11.81
C ILE A 146 6.49 -5.60 -12.09
N SER A 147 6.93 -6.30 -11.05
CA SER A 147 7.81 -7.46 -11.15
C SER A 147 7.78 -8.19 -9.81
N GLY A 148 7.51 -9.49 -9.85
CA GLY A 148 7.47 -10.32 -8.66
C GLY A 148 7.79 -11.77 -8.98
N ASN A 149 8.30 -12.48 -7.98
CA ASN A 149 8.64 -13.90 -8.06
C ASN A 149 7.90 -14.65 -6.97
N ILE A 150 7.37 -15.83 -7.32
CA ILE A 150 6.80 -16.75 -6.36
C ILE A 150 7.88 -17.72 -5.87
N LEU A 151 8.05 -17.76 -4.55
CA LEU A 151 8.97 -18.64 -3.86
C LEU A 151 8.20 -19.78 -3.18
N LEU A 152 8.88 -20.92 -3.02
CA LEU A 152 8.32 -22.05 -2.31
C LEU A 152 8.06 -21.70 -0.83
N PRO A 153 7.06 -22.35 -0.21
CA PRO A 153 6.86 -22.27 1.23
C PRO A 153 8.12 -22.77 1.94
N ILE A 154 8.41 -22.23 3.12
CA ILE A 154 9.36 -22.86 4.04
C ILE A 154 8.64 -24.06 4.66
N GLY A 155 9.30 -25.21 4.73
CA GLY A 155 8.79 -26.38 5.43
C GLY A 155 8.70 -26.10 6.93
N LYS A 156 7.56 -25.57 7.39
CA LYS A 156 7.27 -25.32 8.80
C LYS A 156 6.52 -26.52 9.37
N ASP A 157 7.01 -27.10 10.45
CA ASP A 157 6.27 -28.15 11.16
C ASP A 157 5.14 -27.52 12.01
N GLU A 158 4.16 -28.32 12.49
CA GLU A 158 3.07 -27.77 13.31
C GLU A 158 3.57 -27.05 14.58
N SER A 159 4.69 -27.51 15.14
CA SER A 159 5.34 -26.87 16.29
C SER A 159 5.86 -25.47 15.94
N ASP A 160 6.41 -25.28 14.74
CA ASP A 160 6.98 -24.01 14.30
C ASP A 160 5.87 -22.98 14.06
N ARG A 161 4.76 -23.41 13.44
CA ARG A 161 3.58 -22.55 13.26
C ARG A 161 3.00 -22.09 14.60
N ARG A 162 2.86 -23.00 15.57
CA ARG A 162 2.37 -22.66 16.92
C ARG A 162 3.33 -21.75 17.66
N ARG A 163 4.63 -21.89 17.43
CA ARG A 163 5.66 -21.04 18.02
C ARG A 163 5.59 -19.61 17.46
N ILE A 164 5.57 -19.46 16.14
CA ILE A 164 5.46 -18.15 15.46
C ILE A 164 4.19 -17.43 15.91
N GLN A 165 3.06 -18.14 15.97
CA GLN A 165 1.79 -17.56 16.42
C GLN A 165 1.84 -17.09 17.88
N LYS A 166 2.52 -17.84 18.77
CA LYS A 166 2.74 -17.42 20.16
C LYS A 166 3.69 -16.23 20.26
N GLU A 167 4.77 -16.21 19.47
CA GLU A 167 5.72 -15.10 19.42
C GLU A 167 5.03 -13.82 18.93
N SER A 168 4.22 -13.88 17.87
CA SER A 168 3.41 -12.76 17.39
C SER A 168 2.39 -12.27 18.45
N MET A 169 1.68 -13.19 19.13
CA MET A 169 0.77 -12.81 20.22
C MET A 169 1.50 -12.16 21.40
N SER A 170 2.66 -12.69 21.79
CA SER A 170 3.48 -12.15 22.86
C SER A 170 4.00 -10.75 22.50
N ARG A 171 4.47 -10.57 21.26
CA ARG A 171 4.94 -9.29 20.74
C ARG A 171 3.83 -8.24 20.74
N ASN A 172 2.64 -8.60 20.24
CA ASN A 172 1.47 -7.70 20.28
C ASN A 172 1.05 -7.32 21.71
N GLN A 173 1.18 -8.22 22.68
CA GLN A 173 0.93 -7.93 24.09
C GLN A 173 1.96 -6.95 24.67
N LEU A 174 3.25 -7.14 24.37
CA LEU A 174 4.32 -6.24 24.77
C LEU A 174 4.13 -4.85 24.15
N ILE A 175 3.75 -4.78 22.87
CA ILE A 175 3.43 -3.52 22.19
C ILE A 175 2.27 -2.79 22.89
N ALA A 176 1.19 -3.50 23.20
CA ALA A 176 0.04 -2.92 23.89
C ALA A 176 0.37 -2.47 25.33
N ALA A 177 1.29 -3.15 26.02
CA ALA A 177 1.79 -2.76 27.33
C ALA A 177 2.70 -1.53 27.25
N ALA A 178 3.63 -1.49 26.30
CA ALA A 178 4.51 -0.35 26.07
C ALA A 178 3.72 0.93 25.75
N ARG A 179 2.62 0.84 24.98
CA ARG A 179 1.71 1.97 24.75
C ARG A 179 1.04 2.52 26.00
N LYS A 180 0.91 1.70 27.05
CA LYS A 180 0.37 2.13 28.35
C LYS A 180 1.45 2.71 29.27
N GLY A 181 2.69 2.84 28.80
CA GLY A 181 3.82 3.36 29.56
C GLY A 181 4.52 2.32 30.44
N ASP A 182 4.40 1.03 30.11
CA ASP A 182 5.09 -0.05 30.81
C ASP A 182 6.59 -0.06 30.43
N GLU A 183 7.45 0.38 31.35
CA GLU A 183 8.91 0.47 31.15
C GLU A 183 9.55 -0.89 30.85
N ASP A 184 9.06 -1.99 31.45
CA ASP A 184 9.61 -3.34 31.23
C ASP A 184 9.29 -3.84 29.82
N ALA A 185 8.09 -3.49 29.31
CA ALA A 185 7.70 -3.81 27.94
C ALA A 185 8.48 -2.97 26.91
N ILE A 186 8.77 -1.70 27.24
CA ILE A 186 9.61 -0.82 26.42
C ILE A 186 11.03 -1.39 26.35
N GLU A 187 11.65 -1.72 27.49
CA GLU A 187 12.99 -2.28 27.53
C GLU A 187 13.08 -3.60 26.74
N SER A 188 12.10 -4.49 26.93
CA SER A 188 12.02 -5.76 26.21
C SER A 188 11.95 -5.58 24.69
N LEU A 189 11.11 -4.65 24.20
CA LEU A 189 11.01 -4.33 22.77
C LEU A 189 12.33 -3.76 22.24
N THR A 190 13.00 -2.88 23.00
CA THR A 190 14.29 -2.31 22.56
C THR A 190 15.41 -3.34 22.47
N LEU A 191 15.41 -4.34 23.36
CA LEU A 191 16.37 -5.44 23.35
C LEU A 191 16.12 -6.38 22.16
N GLU A 192 14.84 -6.68 21.87
CA GLU A 192 14.46 -7.45 20.68
C GLU A 192 14.90 -6.74 19.39
N ASP A 193 14.69 -5.43 19.28
CA ASP A 193 15.06 -4.65 18.10
C ASP A 193 16.58 -4.63 17.87
N MET A 194 17.40 -4.53 18.94
CA MET A 194 18.86 -4.64 18.84
C MET A 194 19.31 -6.01 18.34
N ASP A 195 18.68 -7.08 18.81
CA ASP A 195 19.00 -8.45 18.41
C ASP A 195 18.56 -8.75 16.98
N ILE A 196 17.42 -8.22 16.54
CA ILE A 196 16.95 -8.28 15.15
C ILE A 196 17.96 -7.58 14.23
N TYR A 197 18.37 -6.34 14.57
CA TYR A 197 19.31 -5.58 13.74
C TYR A 197 20.69 -6.25 13.63
N SER A 198 21.20 -6.79 14.75
CA SER A 198 22.45 -7.56 14.83
C SER A 198 22.37 -8.86 14.01
N THR A 199 21.24 -9.55 14.08
CA THR A 199 21.00 -10.80 13.34
C THR A 199 20.86 -10.57 11.85
N ILE A 200 20.13 -9.52 11.44
CA ILE A 200 19.98 -9.11 10.04
C ILE A 200 21.34 -8.70 9.47
N SER A 201 22.09 -7.85 10.16
CA SER A 201 23.40 -7.35 9.69
C SER A 201 24.44 -8.47 9.50
N LYS A 202 24.45 -9.47 10.39
CA LYS A 202 25.37 -10.61 10.28
C LYS A 202 24.96 -11.62 9.20
N LYS A 203 23.67 -11.80 8.96
CA LYS A 203 23.15 -12.82 8.02
C LYS A 203 23.10 -12.35 6.56
N ILE A 204 23.04 -11.05 6.29
CA ILE A 204 23.12 -10.48 4.92
C ILE A 204 24.44 -10.86 4.20
N LEU A 205 25.51 -11.16 4.95
CA LEU A 205 26.84 -11.47 4.41
C LEU A 205 27.01 -12.92 3.90
N THR A 206 26.04 -13.80 4.09
CA THR A 206 26.12 -15.22 3.67
C THR A 206 25.02 -15.55 2.68
N GLU A 207 25.38 -16.01 1.49
CA GLU A 207 24.55 -16.22 0.28
C GLU A 207 23.26 -17.08 0.42
N ASP A 208 22.92 -17.59 1.61
CA ASP A 208 21.75 -18.45 1.86
C ASP A 208 20.64 -17.73 2.67
N VAL A 209 20.44 -16.43 2.44
CA VAL A 209 19.47 -15.60 3.19
C VAL A 209 18.01 -16.01 2.92
N PHE A 210 17.71 -16.53 1.72
CA PHE A 210 16.33 -16.80 1.28
C PHE A 210 15.72 -18.11 1.85
N SER A 211 16.56 -18.99 2.40
CA SER A 211 16.13 -20.18 3.14
C SER A 211 15.91 -19.90 4.64
N LEU A 212 16.39 -18.75 5.14
CA LEU A 212 16.36 -18.38 6.56
C LEU A 212 15.36 -17.28 6.91
N VAL A 213 15.04 -16.39 5.97
CA VAL A 213 14.12 -15.26 6.20
C VAL A 213 12.73 -15.63 5.66
N ASP A 214 11.75 -15.65 6.56
CA ASP A 214 10.36 -16.01 6.26
C ASP A 214 9.65 -14.88 5.52
N THR A 215 9.73 -13.67 6.08
CA THR A 215 9.18 -12.42 5.54
C THR A 215 10.13 -11.26 5.77
N TYR A 216 10.09 -10.25 4.90
CA TYR A 216 10.79 -8.98 5.13
C TYR A 216 10.07 -7.82 4.45
N PHE A 217 10.24 -6.62 4.99
CA PHE A 217 9.69 -5.39 4.47
C PHE A 217 10.78 -4.32 4.56
N MET A 218 11.30 -3.85 3.42
CA MET A 218 12.45 -2.94 3.39
C MET A 218 12.26 -1.81 2.39
N PRO A 219 12.61 -0.55 2.73
CA PRO A 219 12.61 0.56 1.78
C PRO A 219 13.43 0.22 0.52
N TYR A 220 12.96 0.69 -0.64
CA TYR A 220 13.59 0.39 -1.92
C TYR A 220 13.68 1.60 -2.83
N GLY A 221 14.90 1.90 -3.28
CA GLY A 221 15.14 2.99 -4.21
C GLY A 221 15.23 4.35 -3.54
N VAL A 222 14.90 5.40 -4.31
CA VAL A 222 14.96 6.81 -3.88
C VAL A 222 13.60 7.30 -3.37
N GLU A 223 12.51 6.70 -3.85
CA GLU A 223 11.15 7.07 -3.46
C GLU A 223 10.79 6.44 -2.11
N CYS A 224 10.28 7.23 -1.20
CA CYS A 224 9.99 6.80 0.17
C CYS A 224 8.82 5.82 0.27
N ASP A 225 7.95 5.77 -0.74
CA ASP A 225 6.74 4.94 -0.80
C ASP A 225 6.96 3.61 -1.55
N GLN A 226 8.21 3.24 -1.83
CA GLN A 226 8.57 1.98 -2.47
C GLN A 226 9.25 1.02 -1.51
N TYR A 227 8.81 -0.24 -1.54
CA TYR A 227 9.30 -1.28 -0.64
C TYR A 227 9.60 -2.56 -1.40
N SER A 228 10.72 -3.19 -1.04
CA SER A 228 10.99 -4.59 -1.36
C SER A 228 10.36 -5.43 -0.26
N ILE A 229 9.48 -6.35 -0.66
CA ILE A 229 8.75 -7.20 0.28
C ILE A 229 8.96 -8.67 -0.03
N MET A 230 8.91 -9.48 1.02
CA MET A 230 8.67 -10.91 0.95
C MET A 230 7.58 -11.25 1.95
N GLY A 231 6.44 -11.75 1.46
CA GLY A 231 5.27 -12.08 2.27
C GLY A 231 4.66 -13.42 1.91
N GLU A 232 4.00 -14.06 2.85
CA GLU A 232 3.21 -15.29 2.62
C GLU A 232 1.88 -14.93 1.94
N ILE A 233 1.49 -15.70 0.93
CA ILE A 233 0.23 -15.53 0.21
C ILE A 233 -0.87 -16.21 1.00
N LEU A 234 -1.82 -15.42 1.47
CA LEU A 234 -2.99 -15.88 2.22
C LEU A 234 -4.19 -16.15 1.29
N ASP A 235 -4.39 -15.31 0.28
CA ASP A 235 -5.46 -15.46 -0.72
C ASP A 235 -5.03 -14.96 -2.10
N ILE A 236 -5.71 -15.44 -3.14
CA ILE A 236 -5.42 -15.13 -4.53
C ILE A 236 -6.73 -14.86 -5.28
N SER A 237 -6.83 -13.67 -5.85
CA SER A 237 -7.92 -13.28 -6.73
C SER A 237 -7.40 -12.95 -8.12
N LEU A 238 -7.97 -13.57 -9.16
CA LEU A 238 -7.67 -13.23 -10.55
C LEU A 238 -8.71 -12.25 -11.09
N ARG A 239 -8.25 -11.08 -11.53
CA ARG A 239 -9.06 -10.02 -12.11
C ARG A 239 -8.71 -9.85 -13.59
N ARG A 240 -9.60 -9.22 -14.35
CA ARG A 240 -9.37 -8.94 -15.76
C ARG A 240 -9.73 -7.50 -16.08
N ASN A 241 -8.78 -6.76 -16.64
CA ASN A 241 -9.01 -5.39 -17.08
C ASN A 241 -10.06 -5.39 -18.21
N ARG A 242 -11.11 -4.60 -18.08
CA ARG A 242 -12.24 -4.57 -19.02
C ARG A 242 -11.86 -3.99 -20.39
N ILE A 243 -10.85 -3.12 -20.45
CA ILE A 243 -10.37 -2.48 -21.69
C ILE A 243 -9.32 -3.36 -22.38
N THR A 244 -8.20 -3.61 -21.71
CA THR A 244 -7.05 -4.30 -22.31
C THR A 244 -7.19 -5.82 -22.30
N ARG A 245 -8.12 -6.33 -21.48
CA ARG A 245 -8.38 -7.76 -21.28
C ARG A 245 -7.22 -8.52 -20.65
N GLU A 246 -6.20 -7.81 -20.16
CA GLU A 246 -5.07 -8.34 -19.40
C GLU A 246 -5.54 -8.93 -18.06
N GLU A 247 -4.91 -10.03 -17.65
CA GLU A 247 -5.19 -10.71 -16.39
C GLU A 247 -4.27 -10.18 -15.28
N ILE A 248 -4.84 -9.92 -14.12
CA ILE A 248 -4.18 -9.26 -13.00
C ILE A 248 -4.38 -10.11 -11.75
N TYR A 249 -3.30 -10.46 -11.07
CA TYR A 249 -3.37 -11.08 -9.75
C TYR A 249 -3.52 -10.00 -8.68
N VAL A 250 -4.48 -10.21 -7.78
CA VAL A 250 -4.56 -9.56 -6.49
C VAL A 250 -4.20 -10.62 -5.45
N LEU A 251 -3.07 -10.41 -4.77
CA LEU A 251 -2.52 -11.32 -3.76
C LEU A 251 -2.75 -10.69 -2.40
N HIS A 252 -3.49 -11.38 -1.52
CA HIS A 252 -3.55 -11.00 -0.12
C HIS A 252 -2.30 -11.55 0.57
N LEU A 253 -1.45 -10.66 1.09
CA LEU A 253 -0.15 -11.02 1.65
C LEU A 253 -0.12 -10.76 3.14
N CYS A 254 0.54 -11.64 3.89
CA CYS A 254 1.01 -11.37 5.24
C CYS A 254 2.53 -11.20 5.24
N CYS A 255 2.99 -10.03 5.69
CA CYS A 255 4.40 -9.70 5.81
C CYS A 255 4.66 -9.11 7.18
N ASN A 256 5.39 -9.82 8.06
CA ASN A 256 5.64 -9.40 9.44
C ASN A 256 4.35 -9.01 10.19
N ASP A 257 3.30 -9.84 10.12
CA ASP A 257 1.96 -9.61 10.70
C ASP A 257 1.17 -8.41 10.12
N LEU A 258 1.71 -7.75 9.09
CA LEU A 258 0.99 -6.77 8.29
C LEU A 258 0.30 -7.47 7.12
N GLU A 259 -1.03 -7.38 7.10
CA GLU A 259 -1.87 -7.93 6.04
C GLU A 259 -2.32 -6.82 5.08
N PHE A 260 -2.08 -7.01 3.79
CA PHE A 260 -2.45 -6.06 2.74
C PHE A 260 -2.49 -6.73 1.37
N ASP A 261 -3.14 -6.07 0.42
CA ASP A 261 -3.32 -6.60 -0.93
C ASP A 261 -2.27 -6.05 -1.90
N VAL A 262 -1.70 -6.91 -2.74
CA VAL A 262 -0.77 -6.53 -3.81
C VAL A 262 -1.33 -6.89 -5.17
N CYS A 263 -1.40 -5.89 -6.05
CA CYS A 263 -1.79 -6.03 -7.44
C CYS A 263 -0.55 -6.18 -8.33
N ILE A 264 -0.54 -7.21 -9.18
CA ILE A 264 0.50 -7.43 -10.19
C ILE A 264 -0.09 -8.02 -11.47
N ASN A 265 0.40 -7.57 -12.62
CA ASN A 265 0.02 -8.15 -13.90
C ASN A 265 0.50 -9.62 -13.97
N LYS A 266 -0.35 -10.52 -14.48
CA LYS A 266 0.04 -11.93 -14.65
C LYS A 266 1.27 -12.11 -15.54
N GLU A 267 1.46 -11.23 -16.53
CA GLU A 267 2.65 -11.28 -17.42
C GLU A 267 3.96 -10.93 -16.68
N ASP A 268 3.89 -10.26 -15.53
CA ASP A 268 5.05 -9.77 -14.77
C ASP A 268 5.36 -10.61 -13.52
N LEU A 269 4.56 -11.65 -13.27
CA LEU A 269 4.75 -12.57 -12.16
C LEU A 269 5.48 -13.83 -12.63
N TYR A 270 6.67 -14.06 -12.09
CA TYR A 270 7.43 -15.27 -12.34
C TYR A 270 7.06 -16.37 -11.34
N GLY A 271 6.58 -17.51 -11.87
CA GLY A 271 6.10 -18.64 -11.07
C GLY A 271 4.59 -18.58 -10.79
N GLU A 272 4.04 -19.68 -10.27
CA GLU A 272 2.60 -19.79 -10.02
C GLU A 272 2.26 -19.41 -8.58
N PRO A 273 1.40 -18.40 -8.34
CA PRO A 273 0.97 -18.04 -6.99
C PRO A 273 0.08 -19.14 -6.44
N GLN A 274 0.31 -19.54 -5.20
CA GLN A 274 -0.54 -20.46 -4.45
C GLN A 274 -0.56 -20.03 -2.99
N ILE A 275 -1.67 -20.29 -2.28
CA ILE A 275 -1.78 -20.04 -0.85
C ILE A 275 -0.66 -20.79 -0.10
N GLY A 276 -0.01 -20.12 0.85
CA GLY A 276 1.14 -20.61 1.60
C GLY A 276 2.49 -20.48 0.87
N ARG A 277 2.51 -20.16 -0.43
CA ARG A 277 3.74 -19.73 -1.10
C ARG A 277 4.07 -18.30 -0.73
N ARG A 278 5.28 -17.85 -1.07
CA ARG A 278 5.72 -16.49 -0.76
C ARG A 278 5.83 -15.66 -2.01
N PHE A 279 5.32 -14.43 -1.96
CA PHE A 279 5.55 -13.42 -2.98
C PHE A 279 6.81 -12.63 -2.61
N LYS A 280 7.72 -12.43 -3.55
CA LYS A 280 8.85 -11.50 -3.44
C LYS A 280 8.78 -10.49 -4.57
N GLY A 281 8.76 -9.20 -4.25
CA GLY A 281 8.71 -8.17 -5.28
C GLY A 281 8.93 -6.77 -4.71
N VAL A 282 9.07 -5.81 -5.61
CA VAL A 282 9.04 -4.39 -5.25
C VAL A 282 7.62 -3.88 -5.46
N ILE A 283 7.08 -3.22 -4.44
CA ILE A 283 5.76 -2.61 -4.45
C ILE A 283 5.89 -1.09 -4.34
N TRP A 284 4.96 -0.39 -4.99
CA TRP A 284 4.61 0.98 -4.64
C TRP A 284 3.43 0.94 -3.68
N MET A 285 3.65 1.44 -2.48
CA MET A 285 2.72 1.35 -1.37
C MET A 285 1.70 2.48 -1.44
N GLN A 286 0.44 2.11 -1.29
CA GLN A 286 -0.69 3.00 -1.27
C GLN A 286 -1.50 2.76 0.01
N GLY A 287 -2.21 3.78 0.45
CA GLY A 287 -3.06 3.68 1.63
C GLY A 287 -4.36 4.45 1.48
N TYR A 288 -5.39 3.88 2.07
CA TYR A 288 -6.71 4.47 2.17
C TYR A 288 -7.05 4.66 3.65
N ILE A 289 -7.28 5.91 4.06
CA ILE A 289 -7.64 6.24 5.44
C ILE A 289 -9.15 6.03 5.62
N ASN A 290 -9.51 5.12 6.52
CA ASN A 290 -10.89 4.88 6.90
C ASN A 290 -11.25 5.83 8.04
N TYR A 291 -12.00 6.89 7.71
CA TYR A 291 -12.54 7.80 8.71
C TYR A 291 -13.76 7.18 9.40
N PRO A 292 -13.86 7.22 10.74
CA PRO A 292 -15.07 6.82 11.43
C PRO A 292 -16.24 7.69 10.98
N MET A 293 -17.39 7.04 10.73
CA MET A 293 -18.66 7.73 10.46
C MET A 293 -19.28 8.33 11.71
#